data_AF-A0A139BQ27-F1
#
_entry.id   AF-A0A139BQ27-F1
#
_cell.length_a   1.000
_cell.length_b   1.000
_cell.length_c   1.000
_cell.angle_alpha   90.00
_cell.angle_beta   90.00
_cell.angle_gamma   90.00
#
_symmetry.space_group_name_H-M   'P 1'
#
loop_
_entity.id
_entity.type
_entity.pdbx_description
1 polymer ?
#
loop_
_entity_poly.entity_id
_entity_poly.type
_entity_poly.pdbx_seq_one_letter_code
_entity_poly.pdbx_strand_id
1 'polypeptide(L)'
;MGYGYGRYAPYVSVAERRKKVEKAVAKAKKAGAKLSPVEPISGAIAKTFWGKAWCNNLEQYSDYANRLPRGRTYVRNGSVIDLKITAGEVRAQVMGSSLYTVDVTVTAVPGKQWQAIGAGCAGSIDSLVELLQGKLSKGVMEHICTPGTGLFPAPREIKFKCSCPDRASMCKHVAAVLYGVGARLDQQPEMLFSLRRVDAKDLVAQAGAGLPKAKKGPTSSKVLEDSALADMFGIEMAEVAVPTKSAARRSTATATHATNATKTTRKIPAKKPMKAKPPAKTPTGTRTSTSKTAVTSAKVGVALKSPKHKAATITRRKKGE
;
A
#
# COMPACT_ATOMS: atom_id res chain seq x y z
N MET A 1 -42.23 32.36 6.07
CA MET A 1 -40.96 32.12 5.36
C MET A 1 -41.11 30.88 4.51
N GLY A 2 -40.98 30.98 3.19
CA GLY A 2 -41.19 29.84 2.28
C GLY A 2 -39.99 28.89 2.27
N TYR A 3 -40.24 27.60 2.50
CA TYR A 3 -39.22 26.56 2.36
C TYR A 3 -38.91 26.37 0.88
N GLY A 4 -37.71 26.78 0.46
CA GLY A 4 -37.27 26.71 -0.94
C GLY A 4 -37.03 25.27 -1.42
N TYR A 5 -38.07 24.63 -1.93
CA TYR A 5 -37.96 23.33 -2.59
C TYR A 5 -37.09 23.41 -3.86
N GLY A 6 -36.14 22.48 -4.00
CA GLY A 6 -35.93 21.86 -5.31
C GLY A 6 -34.86 22.39 -6.27
N ARG A 7 -33.87 23.20 -5.87
CA ARG A 7 -32.66 23.35 -6.72
C ARG A 7 -31.67 22.21 -6.49
N TYR A 8 -31.78 21.15 -7.31
CA TYR A 8 -30.70 20.18 -7.49
C TYR A 8 -29.41 20.92 -7.87
N ALA A 9 -28.32 20.62 -7.18
CA ALA A 9 -27.02 21.20 -7.50
C ALA A 9 -26.62 20.82 -8.95
N PRO A 10 -26.13 21.78 -9.76
CA PRO A 10 -25.80 21.52 -11.15
C PRO A 10 -24.74 20.42 -11.27
N TYR A 11 -24.84 19.61 -12.33
CA TYR A 11 -23.88 18.55 -12.58
C TYR A 11 -22.47 19.12 -12.79
N VAL A 12 -21.54 18.79 -11.90
CA VAL A 12 -20.12 19.17 -12.03
C VAL A 12 -19.38 18.07 -12.78
N SER A 13 -18.84 18.41 -13.94
CA SER A 13 -18.07 17.51 -14.81
C SER A 13 -16.79 16.99 -14.15
N VAL A 14 -16.23 15.90 -14.68
CA VAL A 14 -14.95 15.36 -14.20
C VAL A 14 -13.80 16.36 -14.42
N ALA A 15 -13.80 17.08 -15.55
CA ALA A 15 -12.79 18.08 -15.86
C ALA A 15 -12.80 19.25 -14.86
N GLU A 16 -13.98 19.75 -14.46
CA GLU A 16 -14.09 20.80 -13.44
C GLU A 16 -13.65 20.33 -12.06
N ARG A 17 -13.92 19.07 -11.70
CA ARG A 17 -13.42 18.48 -10.45
C ARG A 17 -11.89 18.40 -10.45
N ARG A 18 -11.28 17.98 -11.55
CA ARG A 18 -9.80 17.97 -11.71
C ARG A 18 -9.21 19.37 -11.63
N LYS A 19 -9.80 20.36 -12.30
CA LYS A 19 -9.39 21.79 -12.14
C LYS A 19 -9.50 22.30 -10.69
N LYS A 20 -10.50 21.86 -9.91
CA LYS A 20 -10.61 22.20 -8.48
C LYS A 20 -9.51 21.51 -7.65
N VAL A 21 -9.24 20.24 -7.92
CA VAL A 21 -8.13 19.45 -7.33
C VAL A 21 -6.79 20.14 -7.59
N GLU A 22 -6.48 20.47 -8.85
CA GLU A 22 -5.24 21.15 -9.25
C GLU A 22 -5.05 22.48 -8.52
N LYS A 23 -6.11 23.31 -8.44
CA LYS A 23 -6.09 24.57 -7.69
C LYS A 23 -5.87 24.36 -6.19
N ALA A 24 -6.49 23.35 -5.58
CA ALA A 24 -6.31 23.01 -4.17
C ALA A 24 -4.88 22.52 -3.88
N VAL A 25 -4.35 21.62 -4.71
CA VAL A 25 -2.96 21.12 -4.64
C VAL A 25 -1.97 22.26 -4.84
N ALA A 26 -2.19 23.16 -5.81
CA ALA A 26 -1.33 24.32 -6.02
C ALA A 26 -1.35 25.29 -4.82
N LYS A 27 -2.52 25.54 -4.22
CA LYS A 27 -2.64 26.36 -3.00
C LYS A 27 -1.90 25.71 -1.82
N ALA A 28 -2.06 24.41 -1.61
CA ALA A 28 -1.40 23.66 -0.54
C ALA A 28 0.13 23.61 -0.72
N LYS A 29 0.63 23.42 -1.96
CA LYS A 29 2.05 23.49 -2.29
C LYS A 29 2.64 24.89 -2.00
N LYS A 30 1.91 25.96 -2.35
CA LYS A 30 2.29 27.34 -2.00
C LYS A 30 2.34 27.59 -0.48
N ALA A 31 1.53 26.87 0.30
CA ALA A 31 1.57 26.89 1.76
C ALA A 31 2.62 25.93 2.38
N GLY A 32 3.54 25.37 1.58
CA GLY A 32 4.62 24.49 2.06
C GLY A 32 4.19 23.06 2.40
N ALA A 33 2.93 22.66 2.14
CA ALA A 33 2.45 21.34 2.50
C ALA A 33 3.03 20.23 1.60
N LYS A 34 3.73 19.26 2.22
CA LYS A 34 4.08 17.99 1.57
C LYS A 34 2.82 17.14 1.44
N LEU A 35 2.22 17.11 0.25
CA LEU A 35 1.05 16.29 -0.06
C LEU A 35 1.44 14.94 -0.67
N SER A 36 0.69 13.89 -0.34
CA SER A 36 0.76 12.57 -0.95
C SER A 36 -0.56 12.25 -1.66
N PRO A 37 -0.83 12.82 -2.85
CA PRO A 37 -2.09 12.59 -3.56
C PRO A 37 -2.25 11.13 -4.01
N VAL A 38 -3.48 10.74 -4.31
CA VAL A 38 -3.78 9.52 -5.07
C VAL A 38 -4.00 9.92 -6.53
N GLU A 39 -3.22 9.33 -7.44
CA GLU A 39 -3.28 9.67 -8.86
C GLU A 39 -4.66 9.31 -9.48
N PRO A 40 -5.14 10.05 -10.49
CA PRO A 40 -6.41 9.72 -11.16
C PRO A 40 -6.36 8.35 -11.84
N ILE A 41 -7.19 7.41 -11.38
CA ILE A 41 -7.14 6.01 -11.82
C ILE A 41 -8.10 5.77 -12.99
N SER A 42 -7.58 5.27 -14.12
CA SER A 42 -8.35 4.65 -15.19
C SER A 42 -8.56 3.15 -14.92
N GLY A 43 -9.80 2.66 -15.12
CA GLY A 43 -10.12 1.23 -14.94
C GLY A 43 -10.27 0.78 -13.48
N ALA A 44 -9.59 -0.31 -13.13
CA ALA A 44 -9.61 -0.90 -11.79
C ALA A 44 -8.85 -0.03 -10.78
N ILE A 45 -9.45 0.19 -9.60
CA ILE A 45 -8.86 1.02 -8.53
C ILE A 45 -7.60 0.35 -7.95
N ALA A 46 -7.63 -0.98 -7.84
CA ALA A 46 -6.49 -1.78 -7.43
C ALA A 46 -6.18 -2.86 -8.48
N LYS A 47 -4.90 -3.11 -8.67
CA LYS A 47 -4.29 -3.99 -9.67
C LYS A 47 -3.59 -5.17 -9.00
N THR A 48 -2.89 -4.95 -7.88
CA THR A 48 -2.19 -6.04 -7.15
C THR A 48 -3.15 -6.81 -6.24
N PHE A 49 -2.68 -7.93 -5.68
CA PHE A 49 -3.45 -8.69 -4.70
C PHE A 49 -3.80 -7.84 -3.46
N TRP A 50 -2.86 -7.05 -2.94
CA TRP A 50 -3.05 -6.25 -1.73
C TRP A 50 -4.21 -5.26 -1.83
N GLY A 51 -4.18 -4.39 -2.83
CA GLY A 51 -5.23 -3.41 -3.04
C GLY A 51 -6.56 -4.06 -3.40
N LYS A 52 -6.57 -5.16 -4.18
CA LYS A 52 -7.79 -5.93 -4.50
C LYS A 52 -8.40 -6.55 -3.26
N ALA A 53 -7.62 -7.25 -2.44
CA ALA A 53 -8.10 -7.90 -1.24
C ALA A 53 -8.60 -6.88 -0.21
N TRP A 54 -7.93 -5.73 -0.07
CA TRP A 54 -8.42 -4.60 0.73
C TRP A 54 -9.76 -4.04 0.21
N CYS A 55 -9.88 -3.80 -1.10
CA CYS A 55 -11.13 -3.32 -1.70
C CYS A 55 -12.27 -4.34 -1.56
N ASN A 56 -11.98 -5.64 -1.70
CA ASN A 56 -12.96 -6.71 -1.54
C ASN A 56 -13.45 -6.79 -0.08
N ASN A 57 -12.53 -6.72 0.89
CA ASN A 57 -12.88 -6.68 2.32
C ASN A 57 -13.77 -5.47 2.64
N LEU A 58 -13.46 -4.29 2.10
CA LEU A 58 -14.31 -3.09 2.24
C LEU A 58 -15.71 -3.28 1.61
N GLU A 59 -15.80 -4.00 0.50
CA GLU A 59 -17.05 -4.21 -0.25
C GLU A 59 -17.96 -5.28 0.35
N GLN A 60 -17.42 -6.16 1.19
CA GLN A 60 -18.22 -7.11 2.00
C GLN A 60 -19.02 -6.43 3.12
N TYR A 61 -18.74 -5.16 3.42
CA TYR A 61 -19.47 -4.41 4.45
C TYR A 61 -20.84 -3.95 3.92
N SER A 62 -21.86 -4.78 4.11
CA SER A 62 -23.26 -4.58 3.67
C SER A 62 -23.78 -3.15 3.89
N ASP A 63 -23.49 -2.59 5.06
CA ASP A 63 -24.00 -1.32 5.56
C ASP A 63 -23.58 -0.12 4.68
N TYR A 64 -22.54 -0.30 3.86
CA TYR A 64 -21.95 0.77 3.05
C TYR A 64 -22.19 0.63 1.54
N ALA A 65 -22.85 -0.44 1.07
CA ALA A 65 -23.02 -0.73 -0.36
C ALA A 65 -23.55 0.47 -1.18
N ASN A 66 -24.49 1.24 -0.63
CA ASN A 66 -25.07 2.42 -1.28
C ASN A 66 -24.15 3.67 -1.30
N ARG A 67 -23.07 3.68 -0.50
CA ARG A 67 -22.11 4.79 -0.35
C ARG A 67 -20.85 4.56 -1.19
N LEU A 68 -20.40 3.31 -1.29
CA LEU A 68 -19.16 2.92 -1.97
C LEU A 68 -19.05 3.39 -3.44
N PRO A 69 -20.08 3.28 -4.33
CA PRO A 69 -19.98 3.71 -5.72
C PRO A 69 -19.59 5.19 -5.88
N ARG A 70 -20.09 6.06 -5.00
CA ARG A 70 -19.76 7.50 -5.02
C ARG A 70 -18.31 7.74 -4.58
N GLY A 71 -17.81 6.95 -3.63
CA GLY A 71 -16.39 6.95 -3.22
C GLY A 71 -15.47 6.52 -4.37
N ARG A 72 -15.82 5.43 -5.07
CA ARG A 72 -15.10 4.96 -6.27
C ARG A 72 -14.97 6.06 -7.34
N THR A 73 -15.99 6.89 -7.55
CA THR A 73 -15.91 8.04 -8.48
C THR A 73 -14.93 9.12 -8.02
N TYR A 74 -14.85 9.41 -6.73
CA TYR A 74 -13.97 10.47 -6.21
C TYR A 74 -12.50 10.06 -6.32
N VAL A 75 -12.14 8.82 -5.95
CA VAL A 75 -10.74 8.35 -6.09
C VAL A 75 -10.29 8.28 -7.56
N ARG A 76 -11.12 7.73 -8.46
CA ARG A 76 -10.81 7.67 -9.92
C ARG A 76 -10.60 9.05 -10.55
N ASN A 77 -11.31 10.06 -10.05
CA ASN A 77 -11.19 11.43 -10.54
C ASN A 77 -9.98 12.19 -9.96
N GLY A 78 -9.18 11.57 -9.09
CA GLY A 78 -8.07 12.22 -8.38
C GLY A 78 -8.53 13.18 -7.27
N SER A 79 -9.73 13.00 -6.72
CA SER A 79 -10.27 13.91 -5.70
C SER A 79 -9.59 13.80 -4.33
N VAL A 80 -8.76 12.78 -4.10
CA VAL A 80 -7.99 12.58 -2.85
C VAL A 80 -6.61 13.24 -3.04
N ILE A 81 -6.45 14.45 -2.50
CA ILE A 81 -5.26 15.30 -2.74
C ILE A 81 -4.13 15.05 -1.75
N ASP A 82 -4.43 14.42 -0.62
CA ASP A 82 -3.48 13.96 0.38
C ASP A 82 -4.02 12.66 0.98
N LEU A 83 -3.17 11.64 1.11
CA LEU A 83 -3.47 10.40 1.81
C LEU A 83 -2.17 9.89 2.44
N LYS A 84 -2.13 9.93 3.78
CA LYS A 84 -0.99 9.50 4.60
C LYS A 84 -1.46 8.40 5.54
N ILE A 85 -0.77 7.27 5.49
CA ILE A 85 -1.00 6.12 6.37
C ILE A 85 0.07 6.17 7.47
N THR A 86 -0.35 6.00 8.72
CA THR A 86 0.48 6.03 9.93
C THR A 86 -0.04 4.99 10.93
N ALA A 87 0.62 4.84 12.09
CA ALA A 87 0.37 3.75 13.04
C ALA A 87 -1.04 3.77 13.67
N GLY A 88 -1.98 3.03 13.10
CA GLY A 88 -3.40 3.03 13.51
C GLY A 88 -4.23 4.21 12.98
N GLU A 89 -3.70 5.01 12.04
CA GLU A 89 -4.40 6.20 11.54
C GLU A 89 -4.09 6.50 10.07
N VAL A 90 -5.14 6.75 9.27
CA VAL A 90 -5.04 7.33 7.93
C VAL A 90 -5.60 8.75 7.97
N ARG A 91 -4.77 9.74 7.66
CA ARG A 91 -5.18 11.14 7.48
C ARG A 91 -5.21 11.49 6.00
N ALA A 92 -6.31 12.08 5.55
CA ALA A 92 -6.50 12.39 4.14
C ALA A 92 -7.26 13.70 3.92
N GLN A 93 -7.07 14.27 2.73
CA GLN A 93 -7.75 15.47 2.27
C GLN A 93 -8.46 15.18 0.94
N VAL A 94 -9.76 15.45 0.88
CA VAL A 94 -10.63 15.14 -0.26
C VAL A 94 -11.30 16.40 -0.78
N MET A 95 -11.06 16.72 -2.04
CA MET A 95 -11.67 17.85 -2.74
C MET A 95 -13.06 17.48 -3.25
N GLY A 96 -14.11 17.99 -2.61
CA GLY A 96 -15.51 17.86 -3.02
C GLY A 96 -16.10 19.18 -3.49
N SER A 97 -17.22 19.55 -2.87
CA SER A 97 -17.80 20.91 -2.93
C SER A 97 -16.85 21.94 -2.31
N SER A 98 -16.25 21.60 -1.17
CA SER A 98 -15.11 22.26 -0.54
C SER A 98 -14.01 21.24 -0.27
N LEU A 99 -12.88 21.69 0.29
CA LEU A 99 -11.84 20.79 0.78
C LEU A 99 -12.29 20.18 2.12
N TYR A 100 -12.36 18.86 2.20
CA TYR A 100 -12.72 18.13 3.41
C TYR A 100 -11.52 17.36 3.96
N THR A 101 -11.39 17.34 5.27
CA THR A 101 -10.48 16.47 6.03
C THR A 101 -11.19 15.17 6.36
N VAL A 102 -10.45 14.07 6.30
CA VAL A 102 -10.93 12.71 6.61
C VAL A 102 -9.87 12.02 7.45
N ASP A 103 -10.26 11.59 8.64
CA ASP A 103 -9.42 10.81 9.54
C ASP A 103 -10.05 9.43 9.75
N VAL A 104 -9.26 8.38 9.55
CA VAL A 104 -9.68 6.99 9.75
C VAL A 104 -8.78 6.37 10.80
N THR A 105 -9.33 6.06 11.97
CA THR A 105 -8.62 5.33 13.02
C THR A 105 -8.87 3.84 12.87
N VAL A 106 -7.81 3.05 12.86
CA VAL A 106 -7.87 1.58 12.78
C VAL A 106 -7.32 0.99 14.08
N THR A 107 -8.05 0.05 14.65
CA THR A 107 -7.66 -0.65 15.88
C THR A 107 -6.47 -1.58 15.60
N ALA A 108 -5.52 -1.63 16.53
CA ALA A 108 -4.38 -2.55 16.48
C ALA A 108 -4.83 -4.01 16.49
N VAL A 109 -4.06 -4.91 15.89
CA VAL A 109 -4.33 -6.36 15.95
C VAL A 109 -4.17 -6.85 17.41
N PRO A 110 -5.13 -7.60 17.97
CA PRO A 110 -4.96 -8.27 19.25
C PRO A 110 -3.77 -9.25 19.22
N GLY A 111 -2.89 -9.23 20.22
CA GLY A 111 -1.66 -10.05 20.23
C GLY A 111 -1.89 -11.55 19.97
N LYS A 112 -2.99 -12.12 20.48
CA LYS A 112 -3.39 -13.52 20.19
C LYS A 112 -3.70 -13.77 18.71
N GLN A 113 -4.37 -12.82 18.05
CA GLN A 113 -4.67 -12.90 16.62
C GLN A 113 -3.40 -12.74 15.80
N TRP A 114 -2.49 -11.85 16.21
CA TRP A 114 -1.20 -11.69 15.55
C TRP A 114 -0.35 -12.97 15.59
N GLN A 115 -0.25 -13.60 16.77
CA GLN A 115 0.41 -14.90 16.94
C GLN A 115 -0.24 -16.00 16.09
N ALA A 116 -1.58 -16.01 15.97
CA ALA A 116 -2.29 -16.96 15.11
C ALA A 116 -2.00 -16.74 13.61
N ILE A 117 -1.87 -15.49 13.16
CA ILE A 117 -1.46 -15.17 11.78
C ILE A 117 -0.03 -15.65 11.54
N GLY A 118 0.92 -15.37 12.45
CA GLY A 118 2.31 -15.81 12.33
C GLY A 118 2.46 -17.33 12.33
N ALA A 119 1.73 -18.03 13.20
CA ALA A 119 1.68 -19.49 13.22
C ALA A 119 1.04 -20.08 11.95
N GLY A 120 -0.02 -19.45 11.42
CA GLY A 120 -0.63 -19.85 10.15
C GLY A 120 0.28 -19.64 8.94
N CYS A 121 1.19 -18.67 8.99
CA CYS A 121 2.21 -18.46 7.96
C CYS A 121 3.40 -19.44 8.07
N ALA A 122 3.58 -20.12 9.21
CA ALA A 122 4.65 -21.09 9.39
C ALA A 122 4.35 -22.36 8.58
N GLY A 123 5.12 -22.59 7.51
CA GLY A 123 4.90 -23.66 6.52
C GLY A 123 4.28 -23.19 5.20
N SER A 124 3.79 -21.96 5.12
CA SER A 124 3.31 -21.34 3.86
C SER A 124 4.38 -20.49 3.15
N ILE A 125 5.59 -20.39 3.70
CA ILE A 125 6.73 -19.71 3.10
C ILE A 125 7.35 -20.66 2.06
N ASP A 126 7.03 -20.44 0.79
CA ASP A 126 7.61 -21.22 -0.32
C ASP A 126 9.13 -21.02 -0.44
N SER A 127 9.65 -19.85 -0.04
CA SER A 127 11.09 -19.60 0.02
C SER A 127 11.46 -18.52 1.05
N LEU A 128 12.50 -18.80 1.84
CA LEU A 128 13.13 -17.82 2.74
C LEU A 128 13.68 -16.61 1.95
N VAL A 129 14.06 -16.80 0.69
CA VAL A 129 14.57 -15.74 -0.18
C VAL A 129 13.48 -14.75 -0.57
N GLU A 130 12.25 -15.21 -0.83
CA GLU A 130 11.11 -14.32 -1.09
C GLU A 130 10.78 -13.47 0.15
N LEU A 131 10.78 -14.13 1.31
CA LEU A 131 10.56 -13.51 2.61
C LEU A 131 11.62 -12.43 2.93
N LEU A 132 12.89 -12.71 2.64
CA LEU A 132 14.01 -11.76 2.77
C LEU A 132 13.93 -10.61 1.73
N GLN A 133 13.38 -10.87 0.54
CA GLN A 133 13.10 -9.85 -0.49
C GLN A 133 11.83 -9.03 -0.21
N GLY A 134 11.10 -9.29 0.88
CA GLY A 134 9.83 -8.64 1.20
C GLY A 134 8.66 -9.03 0.28
N LYS A 135 8.83 -10.10 -0.51
CA LYS A 135 7.77 -10.68 -1.35
C LYS A 135 7.09 -11.77 -0.53
N LEU A 136 5.83 -11.54 -0.12
CA LEU A 136 5.07 -12.56 0.57
C LEU A 136 4.50 -13.55 -0.44
N SER A 137 4.72 -14.84 -0.20
CA SER A 137 4.18 -15.94 -1.01
C SER A 137 2.65 -15.93 -1.05
N LYS A 138 2.05 -16.62 -2.02
CA LYS A 138 0.58 -16.68 -2.16
C LYS A 138 -0.09 -17.26 -0.91
N GLY A 139 0.49 -18.28 -0.28
CA GLY A 139 -0.05 -18.85 0.96
C GLY A 139 -0.04 -17.86 2.13
N VAL A 140 1.09 -17.18 2.37
CA VAL A 140 1.19 -16.13 3.40
C VAL A 140 0.19 -14.99 3.14
N MET A 141 0.02 -14.61 1.87
CA MET A 141 -0.94 -13.59 1.45
C MET A 141 -2.40 -13.99 1.71
N GLU A 142 -2.76 -15.25 1.54
CA GLU A 142 -4.10 -15.76 1.86
C GLU A 142 -4.37 -15.73 3.37
N HIS A 143 -3.41 -16.14 4.21
CA HIS A 143 -3.53 -16.06 5.67
C HIS A 143 -3.65 -14.61 6.18
N ILE A 144 -2.82 -13.69 5.67
CA ILE A 144 -2.86 -12.27 6.06
C ILE A 144 -4.18 -11.61 5.61
N CYS A 145 -4.70 -11.95 4.44
CA CYS A 145 -5.91 -11.33 3.88
C CYS A 145 -7.21 -12.07 4.22
N THR A 146 -7.16 -13.10 5.06
CA THR A 146 -8.36 -13.86 5.48
C THR A 146 -9.35 -12.94 6.23
N PRO A 147 -10.63 -12.85 5.82
CA PRO A 147 -11.62 -12.04 6.53
C PRO A 147 -11.80 -12.44 7.99
N GLY A 148 -11.82 -11.46 8.89
CA GLY A 148 -12.08 -11.65 10.33
C GLY A 148 -10.89 -12.15 11.16
N THR A 149 -10.08 -13.08 10.65
CA THR A 149 -8.90 -13.61 11.36
C THR A 149 -7.58 -12.98 10.91
N GLY A 150 -7.51 -12.46 9.68
CA GLY A 150 -6.30 -11.86 9.11
C GLY A 150 -6.01 -10.44 9.59
N LEU A 151 -5.10 -9.80 8.87
CA LEU A 151 -4.61 -8.44 9.16
C LEU A 151 -5.60 -7.36 8.73
N PHE A 152 -6.58 -7.64 7.87
CA PHE A 152 -7.60 -6.65 7.52
C PHE A 152 -8.57 -6.37 8.68
N PRO A 153 -8.92 -5.09 8.92
CA PRO A 153 -9.82 -4.74 10.00
C PRO A 153 -11.26 -5.21 9.73
N ALA A 154 -11.99 -5.51 10.79
CA ALA A 154 -13.45 -5.64 10.76
C ALA A 154 -14.13 -4.26 10.84
N PRO A 155 -15.40 -4.07 10.41
CA PRO A 155 -16.08 -2.76 10.45
C PRO A 155 -16.08 -2.08 11.83
N ARG A 156 -16.16 -2.87 12.91
CA ARG A 156 -16.15 -2.39 14.30
C ARG A 156 -14.78 -1.89 14.76
N GLU A 157 -13.71 -2.28 14.06
CA GLU A 157 -12.34 -1.89 14.36
C GLU A 157 -11.92 -0.59 13.67
N ILE A 158 -12.76 -0.05 12.78
CA ILE A 158 -12.52 1.17 12.01
C ILE A 158 -13.45 2.28 12.49
N LYS A 159 -12.88 3.44 12.84
CA LYS A 159 -13.62 4.64 13.22
C LYS A 159 -13.34 5.74 12.20
N PHE A 160 -14.39 6.42 11.77
CA PHE A 160 -14.33 7.45 10.73
C PHE A 160 -14.65 8.83 11.31
N LYS A 161 -13.91 9.85 10.87
CA LYS A 161 -14.27 11.26 11.04
C LYS A 161 -14.10 11.97 9.70
N CYS A 162 -15.02 12.86 9.36
CA CYS A 162 -14.95 13.66 8.14
C CYS A 162 -15.59 15.03 8.41
N SER A 163 -14.97 16.12 7.97
CA SER A 163 -15.49 17.48 8.15
C SER A 163 -16.62 17.87 7.19
N CYS A 164 -17.24 16.89 6.51
CA CYS A 164 -18.36 17.14 5.60
C CYS A 164 -19.71 17.12 6.33
N PRO A 165 -20.74 17.84 5.84
CA PRO A 165 -22.05 17.92 6.49
C PRO A 165 -22.93 16.66 6.36
N ASP A 166 -22.38 15.53 5.89
CA ASP A 166 -23.08 14.24 5.84
C ASP A 166 -23.06 13.60 7.24
N ARG A 167 -24.23 13.37 7.83
CA ARG A 167 -24.37 12.78 9.17
C ARG A 167 -24.10 11.27 9.20
N ALA A 168 -23.88 10.64 8.04
CA ALA A 168 -23.55 9.22 7.96
C ALA A 168 -22.12 8.94 8.49
N SER A 169 -21.97 7.87 9.27
CA SER A 169 -20.67 7.37 9.76
C SER A 169 -19.68 7.14 8.61
N MET A 170 -20.14 6.56 7.49
CA MET A 170 -19.39 6.51 6.23
C MET A 170 -20.02 7.40 5.16
N CYS A 171 -19.45 8.59 4.96
CA CYS A 171 -19.76 9.44 3.82
C CYS A 171 -18.98 9.02 2.55
N LYS A 172 -19.34 9.62 1.41
CA LYS A 172 -18.64 9.40 0.12
C LYS A 172 -17.13 9.73 0.16
N HIS A 173 -16.70 10.66 1.02
CA HIS A 173 -15.29 11.05 1.15
C HIS A 173 -14.49 9.98 1.92
N VAL A 174 -15.06 9.43 3.00
CA VAL A 174 -14.49 8.29 3.74
C VAL A 174 -14.33 7.09 2.79
N ALA A 175 -15.36 6.75 2.02
CA ALA A 175 -15.28 5.68 1.02
C ALA A 175 -14.17 5.95 -0.02
N ALA A 176 -14.02 7.19 -0.50
CA ALA A 176 -12.94 7.55 -1.43
C ALA A 176 -11.53 7.36 -0.82
N VAL A 177 -11.37 7.67 0.48
CA VAL A 177 -10.10 7.46 1.20
C VAL A 177 -9.82 5.97 1.39
N LEU A 178 -10.82 5.16 1.74
CA LEU A 178 -10.64 3.71 1.91
C LEU A 178 -10.27 3.03 0.59
N TYR A 179 -10.86 3.43 -0.55
CA TYR A 179 -10.38 2.99 -1.86
C TYR A 179 -8.99 3.53 -2.20
N GLY A 180 -8.66 4.76 -1.77
CA GLY A 180 -7.33 5.34 -1.90
C GLY A 180 -6.25 4.60 -1.10
N VAL A 181 -6.60 4.01 0.06
CA VAL A 181 -5.72 3.11 0.81
C VAL A 181 -5.44 1.86 -0.02
N GLY A 182 -6.45 1.24 -0.63
CA GLY A 182 -6.24 0.10 -1.54
C GLY A 182 -5.28 0.43 -2.69
N ALA A 183 -5.43 1.59 -3.32
CA ALA A 183 -4.51 2.06 -4.37
C ALA A 183 -3.09 2.39 -3.85
N ARG A 184 -2.94 2.76 -2.57
CA ARG A 184 -1.62 2.95 -1.92
C ARG A 184 -0.96 1.62 -1.58
N LEU A 185 -1.72 0.63 -1.09
CA LEU A 185 -1.23 -0.71 -0.76
C LEU A 185 -0.70 -1.47 -1.99
N ASP A 186 -1.19 -1.16 -3.19
CA ASP A 186 -0.61 -1.63 -4.46
C ASP A 186 0.83 -1.17 -4.70
N GLN A 187 1.24 -0.04 -4.11
CA GLN A 187 2.58 0.54 -4.24
C GLN A 187 3.45 0.27 -3.00
N GLN A 188 2.81 0.20 -1.82
CA GLN A 188 3.44 0.20 -0.50
C GLN A 188 2.66 -0.72 0.46
N PRO A 189 2.76 -2.06 0.30
CA PRO A 189 2.02 -3.02 1.14
C PRO A 189 2.45 -2.99 2.62
N GLU A 190 3.68 -2.57 2.92
CA GLU A 190 4.22 -2.39 4.28
C GLU A 190 3.39 -1.39 5.13
N MET A 191 2.65 -0.50 4.47
CA MET A 191 1.73 0.43 5.13
C MET A 191 0.57 -0.28 5.83
N LEU A 192 0.19 -1.50 5.43
CA LEU A 192 -0.86 -2.28 6.11
C LEU A 192 -0.42 -2.73 7.51
N PHE A 193 0.80 -3.23 7.63
CA PHE A 193 1.41 -3.64 8.91
C PHE A 193 1.51 -2.43 9.84
N SER A 194 2.02 -1.31 9.32
CA SER A 194 2.06 -0.03 10.04
C SER A 194 0.66 0.41 10.51
N LEU A 195 -0.33 0.42 9.61
CA LEU A 195 -1.72 0.78 9.93
C LEU A 195 -2.33 -0.10 11.02
N ARG A 196 -1.93 -1.37 11.10
CA ARG A 196 -2.41 -2.34 12.09
C ARG A 196 -1.52 -2.47 13.33
N ARG A 197 -0.47 -1.65 13.43
CA ARG A 197 0.50 -1.55 14.52
C ARG A 197 1.25 -2.86 14.81
N VAL A 198 1.63 -3.56 13.74
CA VAL A 198 2.45 -4.78 13.77
C VAL A 198 3.68 -4.59 12.88
N ASP A 199 4.77 -5.32 13.16
CA ASP A 199 5.98 -5.28 12.33
C ASP A 199 6.00 -6.47 11.37
N ALA A 200 6.26 -6.22 10.08
CA ALA A 200 6.48 -7.29 9.10
C ALA A 200 7.68 -8.17 9.47
N LYS A 201 8.71 -7.63 10.15
CA LYS A 201 9.86 -8.40 10.63
C LYS A 201 9.50 -9.40 11.72
N ASP A 202 8.51 -9.09 12.54
CA ASP A 202 7.99 -10.02 13.56
C ASP A 202 7.24 -11.17 12.88
N LEU A 203 6.46 -10.90 11.83
CA LEU A 203 5.86 -11.95 11.01
C LEU A 203 6.92 -12.87 10.38
N VAL A 204 7.98 -12.29 9.81
CA VAL A 204 9.14 -13.02 9.25
C VAL A 204 9.77 -13.93 10.32
N ALA A 205 9.96 -13.43 11.54
CA ALA A 205 10.53 -14.18 12.65
C ALA A 205 9.61 -15.31 13.14
N GLN A 206 8.30 -15.06 13.28
CA GLN A 206 7.32 -16.06 13.70
C GLN A 206 7.16 -17.18 12.67
N ALA A 207 6.98 -16.82 11.40
CA ALA A 207 6.81 -17.80 10.33
C ALA A 207 8.12 -18.56 10.04
N GLY A 208 9.28 -17.90 10.18
CA GLY A 208 10.61 -18.53 10.09
C GLY A 208 10.98 -19.39 11.30
N ALA A 209 10.31 -19.25 12.46
CA ALA A 209 10.57 -20.07 13.64
C ALA A 209 10.20 -21.56 13.45
N GLY A 210 9.28 -21.85 12.52
CA GLY A 210 8.91 -23.21 12.12
C GLY A 210 9.85 -23.85 11.09
N LEU A 211 10.74 -23.08 10.45
CA LEU A 211 11.77 -23.65 9.57
C LEU A 211 12.80 -24.44 10.41
N PRO A 212 13.34 -25.55 9.89
CA PRO A 212 14.38 -26.29 10.58
C PRO A 212 15.63 -25.42 10.71
N LYS A 213 15.81 -24.75 11.85
CA LYS A 213 17.11 -24.22 12.27
C LYS A 213 18.11 -25.37 12.17
N ALA A 214 19.17 -25.19 11.38
CA ALA A 214 20.25 -26.15 11.26
C ALA A 214 20.98 -26.29 12.62
N LYS A 215 20.43 -27.14 13.50
CA LYS A 215 20.94 -27.38 14.88
C LYS A 215 22.27 -28.13 14.90
N LYS A 216 22.72 -28.60 13.74
CA LYS A 216 24.12 -28.89 13.42
C LYS A 216 24.42 -28.14 12.13
N GLY A 217 25.61 -27.55 12.03
CA GLY A 217 26.16 -27.24 10.71
C GLY A 217 26.22 -28.52 9.86
N PRO A 218 26.22 -28.42 8.52
CA PRO A 218 26.40 -29.58 7.67
C PRO A 218 27.61 -30.39 8.16
N THR A 219 27.47 -31.71 8.22
CA THR A 219 28.63 -32.60 8.31
C THR A 219 29.57 -32.25 7.15
N SER A 220 30.89 -32.34 7.32
CA SER A 220 31.85 -31.93 6.27
C SER A 220 31.56 -32.57 4.91
N SER A 221 31.01 -33.79 4.90
CA SER A 221 30.46 -34.50 3.73
C SER A 221 29.26 -33.84 3.00
N LYS A 222 28.75 -32.71 3.50
CA LYS A 222 27.67 -31.91 2.90
C LYS A 222 28.03 -30.42 2.80
N VAL A 223 29.30 -30.08 3.01
CA VAL A 223 29.87 -28.78 2.65
C VAL A 223 30.40 -28.95 1.23
N LEU A 224 29.86 -28.19 0.27
CA LEU A 224 30.51 -28.03 -1.03
C LEU A 224 31.78 -27.21 -0.81
N GLU A 225 32.90 -27.63 -1.39
CA GLU A 225 34.14 -26.87 -1.29
C GLU A 225 33.98 -25.49 -1.94
N ASP A 226 34.71 -24.50 -1.44
CA ASP A 226 34.58 -23.10 -1.88
C ASP A 226 34.88 -22.93 -3.38
N SER A 227 35.72 -23.81 -3.95
CA SER A 227 35.95 -23.95 -5.40
C SER A 227 34.66 -24.33 -6.15
N ALA A 228 33.97 -25.38 -5.73
CA ALA A 228 32.72 -25.82 -6.34
C ALA A 228 31.58 -24.80 -6.18
N LEU A 229 31.60 -23.99 -5.12
CA LEU A 229 30.66 -22.87 -4.95
C LEU A 229 31.01 -21.67 -5.84
N ALA A 230 32.29 -21.36 -6.00
CA ALA A 230 32.76 -20.33 -6.94
C ALA A 230 32.41 -20.68 -8.39
N ASP A 231 32.62 -21.94 -8.80
CA ASP A 231 32.27 -22.44 -10.13
C ASP A 231 30.75 -22.42 -10.39
N MET A 232 29.93 -22.75 -9.39
CA MET A 232 28.46 -22.80 -9.56
C MET A 232 27.78 -21.42 -9.57
N PHE A 233 28.40 -20.40 -8.96
CA PHE A 233 27.82 -19.06 -8.82
C PHE A 233 28.60 -17.94 -9.51
N GLY A 234 29.82 -18.19 -10.00
CA GLY A 234 30.65 -17.21 -10.71
C GLY A 234 31.17 -16.07 -9.83
N ILE A 235 31.40 -16.34 -8.54
CA ILE A 235 31.85 -15.34 -7.55
C ILE A 235 33.19 -15.78 -6.96
N GLU A 236 34.27 -15.07 -7.31
CA GLU A 236 35.56 -15.20 -6.59
C GLU A 236 35.40 -14.75 -5.14
N MET A 237 35.49 -15.70 -4.21
CA MET A 237 35.56 -15.40 -2.78
C MET A 237 37.03 -15.15 -2.40
N ALA A 238 37.41 -13.89 -2.19
CA ALA A 238 38.74 -13.55 -1.71
C ALA A 238 38.97 -14.08 -0.29
N GLU A 239 40.04 -14.85 -0.08
CA GLU A 239 40.42 -15.39 1.23
C GLU A 239 40.66 -14.28 2.26
N VAL A 240 39.77 -14.16 3.24
CA VAL A 240 40.03 -13.37 4.45
C VAL A 240 40.61 -14.29 5.51
N ALA A 241 41.94 -14.36 5.58
CA ALA A 241 42.66 -15.18 6.55
C ALA A 241 42.27 -14.82 7.99
N VAL A 242 41.63 -15.76 8.70
CA VAL A 242 41.22 -15.60 10.10
C VAL A 242 42.35 -16.14 11.00
N PRO A 243 42.91 -15.34 11.94
CA PRO A 243 44.02 -15.80 12.76
C PRO A 243 43.56 -16.84 13.79
N THR A 244 44.16 -18.03 13.75
CA THR A 244 43.96 -19.09 14.74
C THR A 244 44.54 -18.69 16.09
N LYS A 245 43.71 -18.70 17.14
CA LYS A 245 44.14 -18.44 18.52
C LYS A 245 44.99 -19.61 19.03
N SER A 246 46.31 -19.41 19.09
CA SER A 246 47.19 -20.33 19.81
C SER A 246 46.90 -20.31 21.32
N ALA A 247 46.94 -21.48 21.95
CA ALA A 247 46.67 -21.65 23.37
C ALA A 247 47.80 -21.06 24.24
N ALA A 248 47.43 -20.50 25.40
CA ALA A 248 48.37 -19.87 26.30
C ALA A 248 49.35 -20.88 26.92
N ARG A 249 50.66 -20.65 26.75
CA ARG A 249 51.70 -21.23 27.60
C ARG A 249 52.47 -20.12 28.31
N ARG A 250 52.55 -20.24 29.63
CA ARG A 250 53.08 -19.27 30.58
C ARG A 250 54.62 -19.24 30.52
N SER A 251 55.21 -18.07 30.34
CA SER A 251 56.60 -17.76 30.72
C SER A 251 56.72 -16.30 31.17
N THR A 252 57.81 -15.98 31.86
CA THR A 252 57.95 -14.87 32.82
C THR A 252 58.85 -13.73 32.34
N ALA A 253 58.61 -12.53 32.89
CA ALA A 253 59.53 -11.37 32.96
C ALA A 253 59.90 -10.72 31.59
N THR A 254 59.99 -9.40 31.41
CA THR A 254 60.57 -8.33 32.24
C THR A 254 60.06 -6.96 31.73
N ALA A 255 60.19 -5.89 32.51
CA ALA A 255 59.85 -4.53 32.09
C ALA A 255 60.81 -3.97 31.02
N THR A 256 60.37 -2.97 30.24
CA THR A 256 60.96 -1.61 30.17
C THR A 256 60.23 -0.67 29.17
N HIS A 257 60.33 0.64 29.44
CA HIS A 257 60.40 1.83 28.55
C HIS A 257 60.16 1.72 27.01
N ALA A 258 59.73 2.77 26.28
CA ALA A 258 59.17 4.09 26.63
C ALA A 258 58.78 4.89 25.34
N THR A 259 57.95 5.93 25.52
CA THR A 259 57.95 7.24 24.81
C THR A 259 57.63 7.39 23.30
N ASN A 260 57.07 8.59 23.03
CA ASN A 260 56.96 9.34 21.76
C ASN A 260 55.90 8.85 20.75
N ALA A 261 54.91 9.65 20.33
CA ALA A 261 54.97 10.97 19.68
C ALA A 261 55.73 10.90 18.33
N THR A 262 55.18 11.38 17.20
CA THR A 262 54.79 12.77 16.99
C THR A 262 53.83 12.93 15.80
N LYS A 263 53.11 14.06 15.76
CA LYS A 263 52.34 14.59 14.61
C LYS A 263 53.14 14.55 13.29
N THR A 264 52.46 14.44 12.15
CA THR A 264 52.61 15.47 11.10
C THR A 264 51.39 15.60 10.18
N THR A 265 51.01 16.86 9.94
CA THR A 265 49.99 17.30 8.99
C THR A 265 50.54 17.43 7.57
N ARG A 266 49.71 17.24 6.54
CA ARG A 266 49.81 18.06 5.32
C ARG A 266 48.45 18.27 4.63
N LYS A 267 48.38 19.29 3.77
CA LYS A 267 47.19 20.10 3.43
C LYS A 267 47.05 20.26 1.91
N ILE A 268 45.79 20.42 1.42
CA ILE A 268 45.39 21.30 0.27
C ILE A 268 45.81 20.82 -1.16
N PRO A 269 45.16 21.22 -2.30
CA PRO A 269 43.98 22.10 -2.52
C PRO A 269 42.79 21.47 -3.31
N ALA A 270 41.70 22.24 -3.44
CA ALA A 270 40.68 22.09 -4.50
C ALA A 270 40.73 23.27 -5.51
N LYS A 271 40.21 23.10 -6.73
CA LYS A 271 39.80 24.18 -7.65
C LYS A 271 38.70 23.73 -8.65
N LYS A 272 37.97 24.71 -9.20
CA LYS A 272 36.72 24.70 -10.03
C LYS A 272 36.87 25.80 -11.14
N PRO A 273 35.90 26.17 -12.01
CA PRO A 273 34.85 25.46 -12.82
C PRO A 273 34.75 26.05 -14.29
N MET A 274 33.54 26.12 -14.92
CA MET A 274 33.11 26.85 -16.19
C MET A 274 33.24 26.06 -17.53
N LYS A 275 32.56 26.28 -18.70
CA LYS A 275 31.32 26.97 -19.24
C LYS A 275 31.13 26.51 -20.75
N ALA A 276 30.10 26.85 -21.58
CA ALA A 276 28.63 26.69 -21.48
C ALA A 276 27.80 27.06 -22.79
N LYS A 277 27.06 26.09 -23.39
CA LYS A 277 25.83 26.24 -24.27
C LYS A 277 25.98 26.64 -25.81
N PRO A 278 24.90 26.73 -26.67
CA PRO A 278 24.80 26.11 -28.03
C PRO A 278 24.36 27.09 -29.18
N PRO A 279 23.87 26.66 -30.38
CA PRO A 279 22.39 26.61 -30.63
C PRO A 279 21.83 25.71 -31.81
N ALA A 280 20.49 25.68 -31.97
CA ALA A 280 19.69 25.60 -33.25
C ALA A 280 19.61 24.27 -34.09
N LYS A 281 18.56 23.96 -34.89
CA LYS A 281 17.22 24.57 -35.19
C LYS A 281 16.24 23.54 -35.84
N THR A 282 14.94 23.82 -35.82
CA THR A 282 13.82 23.13 -36.53
C THR A 282 13.71 23.52 -38.02
N PRO A 283 12.84 22.86 -38.81
CA PRO A 283 11.71 23.62 -39.39
C PRO A 283 10.33 22.91 -39.38
N THR A 284 9.31 23.63 -39.90
CA THR A 284 7.86 23.43 -39.71
C THR A 284 7.13 23.23 -41.06
N GLY A 285 5.96 22.57 -41.11
CA GLY A 285 5.09 22.64 -42.30
C GLY A 285 3.72 21.93 -42.22
N THR A 286 2.64 22.73 -42.10
CA THR A 286 1.28 22.66 -42.72
C THR A 286 0.87 21.46 -43.62
N ARG A 287 -0.42 21.06 -43.80
CA ARG A 287 -1.72 21.81 -43.81
C ARG A 287 -2.95 20.83 -43.84
N THR A 288 -4.17 21.31 -43.54
CA THR A 288 -5.56 20.90 -43.98
C THR A 288 -5.82 19.51 -44.62
N SER A 289 -6.95 18.81 -44.39
CA SER A 289 -8.34 19.29 -44.60
C SER A 289 -9.48 18.40 -43.99
N THR A 290 -10.72 18.90 -44.14
CA THR A 290 -12.08 18.30 -43.99
C THR A 290 -12.25 16.80 -44.29
N SER A 291 -13.17 16.07 -43.64
CA SER A 291 -14.61 16.03 -44.04
C SER A 291 -15.59 15.49 -42.97
N LYS A 292 -16.91 15.63 -43.24
CA LYS A 292 -18.04 15.15 -42.42
C LYS A 292 -18.79 14.00 -43.12
N THR A 293 -19.14 12.94 -42.39
CA THR A 293 -20.34 12.08 -42.61
C THR A 293 -20.63 11.39 -41.26
N ALA A 294 -21.66 11.75 -40.48
CA ALA A 294 -23.10 11.54 -40.65
C ALA A 294 -23.54 10.06 -40.64
N VAL A 295 -24.18 9.66 -39.52
CA VAL A 295 -25.38 8.79 -39.39
C VAL A 295 -25.32 7.40 -40.07
N THR A 296 -25.43 6.29 -39.32
CA THR A 296 -26.76 5.67 -39.06
C THR A 296 -26.92 4.96 -37.72
N SER A 297 -28.18 4.88 -37.29
CA SER A 297 -28.67 4.31 -36.05
C SER A 297 -28.92 2.80 -36.16
N ALA A 298 -28.58 2.03 -35.12
CA ALA A 298 -29.08 0.67 -34.93
C ALA A 298 -29.73 0.53 -33.53
N LYS A 299 -31.07 0.64 -33.49
CA LYS A 299 -31.86 0.24 -32.32
C LYS A 299 -31.93 -1.29 -32.30
N VAL A 300 -31.47 -1.92 -31.22
CA VAL A 300 -31.96 -3.25 -30.82
C VAL A 300 -32.50 -3.13 -29.40
N GLY A 301 -33.83 -3.03 -29.29
CA GLY A 301 -34.51 -3.12 -28.01
C GLY A 301 -34.70 -4.57 -27.62
N VAL A 302 -34.06 -5.00 -26.53
CA VAL A 302 -34.36 -6.28 -25.89
C VAL A 302 -35.28 -6.00 -24.71
N ALA A 303 -36.52 -6.52 -24.79
CA ALA A 303 -37.55 -6.29 -23.79
C ALA A 303 -37.23 -7.02 -22.47
N LEU A 304 -37.46 -6.34 -21.34
CA LEU A 304 -37.49 -6.99 -20.04
C LEU A 304 -38.71 -7.93 -19.96
N LYS A 305 -38.48 -9.21 -19.66
CA LYS A 305 -39.51 -10.10 -19.12
C LYS A 305 -39.20 -10.39 -17.64
N SER A 306 -39.92 -9.73 -16.75
CA SER A 306 -39.88 -10.02 -15.31
C SER A 306 -40.60 -11.35 -15.02
N PRO A 307 -40.01 -12.29 -14.28
CA PRO A 307 -40.71 -13.51 -13.86
C PRO A 307 -41.71 -13.19 -12.73
N LYS A 308 -42.93 -13.71 -12.85
CA LYS A 308 -43.97 -13.64 -11.82
C LYS A 308 -43.64 -14.61 -10.69
N HIS A 309 -43.34 -14.11 -9.49
CA HIS A 309 -43.30 -14.96 -8.30
C HIS A 309 -44.74 -15.34 -7.89
N LYS A 310 -45.02 -16.64 -7.84
CA LYS A 310 -46.26 -17.16 -7.23
C LYS A 310 -46.15 -17.02 -5.71
N ALA A 311 -47.17 -16.45 -5.07
CA ALA A 311 -47.29 -16.47 -3.62
C ALA A 311 -47.62 -17.90 -3.15
N ALA A 312 -46.82 -18.43 -2.22
CA ALA A 312 -47.10 -19.70 -1.56
C ALA A 312 -47.80 -19.42 -0.22
N THR A 313 -49.08 -19.75 -0.14
CA THR A 313 -49.87 -19.68 1.10
C THR A 313 -49.40 -20.76 2.08
N ILE A 314 -48.73 -20.38 3.16
CA ILE A 314 -48.44 -21.29 4.28
C ILE A 314 -49.53 -21.14 5.34
N THR A 315 -50.26 -22.23 5.58
CA THR A 315 -51.33 -22.32 6.58
C THR A 315 -50.76 -22.38 7.99
N ARG A 316 -51.16 -21.42 8.84
CA ARG A 316 -50.77 -21.36 10.26
C ARG A 316 -51.57 -22.39 11.08
N ARG A 317 -50.94 -23.51 11.46
CA ARG A 317 -51.53 -24.50 12.38
C ARG A 317 -51.66 -23.90 13.80
N LYS A 318 -52.82 -24.10 14.43
CA LYS A 318 -53.07 -23.82 15.86
C LYS A 318 -52.38 -24.87 16.77
N LYS A 319 -51.62 -24.37 17.73
CA LYS A 319 -51.33 -24.87 19.10
C LYS A 319 -50.95 -23.60 19.88
N GLY A 320 -51.34 -23.36 21.12
CA GLY A 320 -52.18 -24.05 22.10
C GLY A 320 -52.12 -23.20 23.39
N GLU A 321 -53.12 -23.33 24.26
CA GLU A 321 -53.44 -22.38 25.36
C GLU A 321 -54.02 -21.03 24.88
#